data_AF-A0A4R1B2H7-F1
#
_entry.id   AF-A0A4R1B2H7-F1
#
_cell.length_a   1.000
_cell.length_b   1.000
_cell.length_c   1.000
_cell.angle_alpha   90.00
_cell.angle_beta   90.00
_cell.angle_gamma   90.00
#
_symmetry.space_group_name_H-M   'P 1'
#
loop_
_entity.id
_entity.type
_entity.pdbx_description
1 polymer ?
#
loop_
_entity_poly.entity_id
_entity_poly.type
_entity_poly.pdbx_seq_one_letter_code
_entity_poly.pdbx_strand_id
1 'polypeptide(L)'
;MESCQPHHHHDAEVEAIPDGALRFECMCSAGGSLQAVDEVRWMESHPDLIFPAVPFPSKHVFAATGTDALRGLVRRHHDRLKATVVGALFPDDPRMFAMAVEKAADFVVEACGGPELFTPVHGPMRMRIRHFPVSIDEHAREVWLRELLASFDDVGFPEPVREEYWNWMEPFSIRMITRRTTREQPRRHPYAGAAASLAQATTAVGDA
;
A
#
# COMPACT_ATOMS: atom_id res chain seq x y z
N MET A 1 1.53 55.91 -5.96
CA MET A 1 2.62 55.18 -6.64
C MET A 1 3.64 54.84 -5.57
N GLU A 2 3.34 53.82 -4.77
CA GLU A 2 4.22 53.34 -3.71
C GLU A 2 4.95 52.09 -4.21
N SER A 3 6.27 52.14 -4.09
CA SER A 3 7.21 51.12 -4.54
C SER A 3 7.07 49.85 -3.71
N CYS A 4 6.79 48.73 -4.37
CA CYS A 4 6.84 47.41 -3.77
C CYS A 4 8.32 46.98 -3.62
N GLN A 5 8.81 46.84 -2.39
CA GLN A 5 10.12 46.24 -2.11
C GLN A 5 10.02 44.70 -2.15
N PRO A 6 11.08 43.98 -2.60
CA PRO A 6 11.04 42.54 -2.77
C PRO A 6 11.14 41.81 -1.43
N HIS A 7 10.24 40.85 -1.20
CA HIS A 7 10.33 39.91 -0.09
C HIS A 7 11.58 39.03 -0.25
N HIS A 8 12.40 38.96 0.79
CA HIS A 8 13.52 38.03 0.89
C HIS A 8 13.00 36.59 0.81
N HIS A 9 13.48 35.85 -0.19
CA HIS A 9 13.48 34.40 -0.18
C HIS A 9 14.32 33.94 1.01
N HIS A 10 13.68 33.29 1.98
CA HIS A 10 14.40 32.46 2.93
C HIS A 10 14.65 31.14 2.22
N ASP A 11 15.86 30.96 1.71
CA ASP A 11 16.35 29.68 1.25
C ASP A 11 16.37 28.73 2.45
N ALA A 12 15.33 27.91 2.57
CA ALA A 12 15.34 26.77 3.47
C ALA A 12 16.24 25.71 2.83
N GLU A 13 17.49 25.65 3.28
CA GLU A 13 18.39 24.54 2.98
C GLU A 13 17.69 23.23 3.37
N VAL A 14 17.39 22.41 2.38
CA VAL A 14 16.87 21.06 2.57
C VAL A 14 18.05 20.22 3.05
N GLU A 15 18.19 20.11 4.37
CA GLU A 15 19.16 19.21 4.98
C GLU A 15 18.76 17.76 4.67
N ALA A 16 19.65 17.04 3.98
CA ALA A 16 19.45 15.65 3.61
C ALA A 16 19.35 14.78 4.87
N ILE A 17 18.30 13.96 4.95
CA ILE A 17 18.14 12.95 6.01
C ILE A 17 19.27 11.93 5.85
N PRO A 18 20.18 11.78 6.83
CA PRO A 18 21.25 10.80 6.72
C PRO A 18 20.67 9.40 6.73
N ASP A 19 21.20 8.56 5.84
CA ASP A 19 20.90 7.14 5.68
C ASP A 19 21.39 6.38 6.93
N GLY A 20 20.59 6.47 7.99
CA GLY A 20 20.82 5.87 9.28
C GLY A 20 19.69 4.90 9.56
N ALA A 21 19.92 3.63 9.23
CA ALA A 21 19.05 2.53 9.61
C ALA A 21 18.57 2.71 11.06
N LEU A 22 17.27 2.94 11.24
CA LEU A 22 16.61 2.75 12.52
C LEU A 22 16.61 1.24 12.82
N ARG A 23 17.78 0.73 13.20
CA ARG A 23 17.89 -0.53 13.92
C ARG A 23 17.30 -0.26 15.31
N PHE A 24 15.99 -0.40 15.41
CA PHE A 24 15.32 -0.50 16.70
C PHE A 24 15.77 -1.81 17.34
N GLU A 25 16.80 -1.73 18.17
CA GLU A 25 17.08 -2.81 19.11
C GLU A 25 15.86 -2.99 20.01
N CYS A 26 15.19 -4.12 19.83
CA CYS A 26 14.13 -4.55 20.69
C CYS A 26 14.68 -4.71 22.12
N MET A 27 14.35 -3.79 23.02
CA MET A 27 14.77 -3.85 24.42
C MET A 27 14.15 -5.03 25.20
N CYS A 28 13.22 -5.79 24.61
CA CYS A 28 12.78 -7.09 25.14
C CYS A 28 13.71 -8.24 24.77
N SER A 29 14.59 -8.06 23.78
CA SER A 29 15.59 -9.05 23.34
C SER A 29 16.94 -8.82 24.01
N ALA A 30 17.21 -7.60 24.48
CA ALA A 30 18.18 -7.37 25.53
C ALA A 30 17.64 -8.10 26.77
N GLY A 31 18.28 -9.19 27.20
CA GLY A 31 17.89 -10.02 28.34
C GLY A 31 17.92 -9.31 29.70
N GLY A 32 17.34 -8.11 29.79
CA GLY A 32 17.06 -7.42 31.03
C GLY A 32 16.02 -8.22 31.79
N SER A 33 16.41 -8.72 32.96
CA SER A 33 15.52 -9.48 33.81
C SER A 33 14.27 -8.65 34.13
N LEU A 34 13.10 -9.29 34.12
CA LEU A 34 11.86 -8.73 34.68
C LEU A 34 11.92 -8.63 36.21
N GLN A 35 13.11 -8.53 36.81
CA GLN A 35 13.24 -8.36 38.25
C GLN A 35 12.46 -7.11 38.64
N ALA A 36 11.68 -7.16 39.71
CA ALA A 36 11.09 -5.96 40.28
C ALA A 36 12.20 -5.12 40.91
N VAL A 37 12.12 -3.80 40.75
CA VAL A 37 12.91 -2.83 41.53
C VAL A 37 11.95 -1.91 42.26
N ASP A 38 12.44 -1.24 43.30
CA ASP A 38 11.62 -0.36 44.14
C ASP A 38 11.12 0.90 43.40
N GLU A 39 11.73 1.23 42.26
CA GLU A 39 11.38 2.37 41.42
C GLU A 39 10.44 2.00 40.27
N VAL A 40 9.56 2.94 39.89
CA VAL A 40 8.66 2.80 38.74
C VAL A 40 9.48 2.82 37.45
N ARG A 41 9.36 1.76 36.64
CA ARG A 41 9.92 1.71 35.28
C ARG A 41 8.89 2.16 34.26
N TRP A 42 9.31 3.03 33.36
CA TRP A 42 8.51 3.49 32.24
C TRP A 42 8.96 2.83 30.95
N MET A 43 8.01 2.45 30.10
CA MET A 43 8.26 2.06 28.72
C MET A 43 7.72 3.19 27.83
N GLU A 44 8.62 3.83 27.08
CA GLU A 44 8.24 4.94 26.22
C GLU A 44 7.25 4.49 25.14
N SER A 45 6.25 5.33 24.88
CA SER A 45 5.25 5.04 23.85
C SER A 45 5.91 5.04 22.47
N HIS A 46 5.62 4.04 21.66
CA HIS A 46 6.06 3.99 20.27
C HIS A 46 4.92 3.48 19.38
N PRO A 47 4.75 4.04 18.17
CA PRO A 47 3.78 3.52 17.21
C PRO A 47 4.24 2.14 16.73
N ASP A 48 3.30 1.20 16.61
CA ASP A 48 3.57 -0.11 16.03
C ASP A 48 3.67 -0.05 14.49
N LEU A 49 2.80 0.73 13.86
CA LEU A 49 2.71 0.87 12.40
C LEU A 49 2.62 2.34 12.01
N ILE A 50 3.53 2.77 11.14
CA ILE A 50 3.52 4.12 10.56
C ILE A 50 2.93 4.03 9.16
N PHE A 51 1.82 4.72 8.92
CA PHE A 51 1.25 4.82 7.57
C PHE A 51 1.94 5.95 6.79
N PRO A 52 2.62 5.66 5.68
CA PRO A 52 3.23 6.71 4.88
C PRO A 52 2.19 7.60 4.20
N ALA A 53 2.65 8.74 3.69
CA ALA A 53 1.88 9.57 2.78
C ALA A 53 1.49 8.76 1.53
N VAL A 54 0.28 8.98 1.04
CA VAL A 54 -0.28 8.30 -0.13
C VAL A 54 -0.65 9.37 -1.15
N PRO A 55 0.07 9.47 -2.29
CA PRO A 55 -0.40 10.27 -3.41
C PRO A 55 -1.59 9.55 -4.05
N PHE A 56 -2.74 10.21 -4.14
CA PHE A 56 -3.84 9.68 -4.94
C PHE A 56 -3.57 9.95 -6.43
N PRO A 57 -4.00 9.07 -7.33
CA PRO A 57 -3.77 9.22 -8.76
C PRO A 57 -4.52 10.47 -9.25
N SER A 58 -3.90 11.20 -10.16
CA SER A 58 -4.54 12.30 -10.85
C SER A 58 -5.48 11.77 -11.95
N LYS A 59 -6.28 12.67 -12.52
CA LYS A 59 -7.14 12.37 -13.67
C LYS A 59 -6.36 11.92 -14.92
N HIS A 60 -5.03 12.09 -14.95
CA HIS A 60 -4.18 11.63 -16.04
C HIS A 60 -4.23 10.10 -16.21
N VAL A 61 -4.30 9.36 -15.09
CA VAL A 61 -4.45 7.90 -15.12
C VAL A 61 -5.71 7.51 -15.87
N PHE A 62 -6.87 8.08 -15.52
CA PHE A 62 -8.13 7.80 -16.21
C PHE A 62 -8.11 8.28 -17.66
N ALA A 63 -7.52 9.44 -17.96
CA ALA A 63 -7.41 9.95 -19.32
C ALA A 63 -6.61 9.02 -20.26
N ALA A 64 -5.57 8.35 -19.73
CA ALA A 64 -4.75 7.42 -20.50
C ALA A 64 -5.35 6.02 -20.66
N THR A 65 -6.26 5.62 -19.77
CA THR A 65 -6.72 4.22 -19.63
C THR A 65 -8.20 4.02 -19.95
N GLY A 66 -9.05 4.95 -19.52
CA GLY A 66 -10.50 4.79 -19.54
C GLY A 66 -11.01 3.69 -18.59
N THR A 67 -12.34 3.55 -18.53
CA THR A 67 -13.01 2.60 -17.64
C THR A 67 -12.63 1.14 -17.92
N ASP A 68 -12.61 0.74 -19.20
CA ASP A 68 -12.44 -0.66 -19.56
C ASP A 68 -11.05 -1.20 -19.21
N ALA A 69 -9.99 -0.40 -19.42
CA ALA A 69 -8.64 -0.80 -19.07
C ALA A 69 -8.43 -0.87 -17.55
N LEU A 70 -9.00 0.06 -16.78
CA LEU A 70 -8.95 0.01 -15.31
C LEU A 70 -9.70 -1.20 -14.75
N ARG A 71 -10.92 -1.47 -15.26
CA ARG A 71 -11.66 -2.69 -14.90
C ARG A 71 -10.92 -3.95 -15.35
N GLY A 72 -10.28 -3.92 -16.51
CA GLY A 72 -9.44 -5.01 -17.02
C GLY A 72 -8.26 -5.32 -16.10
N LEU A 73 -7.52 -4.29 -15.68
CA LEU A 73 -6.43 -4.40 -14.72
C LEU A 73 -6.90 -5.02 -13.41
N VAL A 74 -7.99 -4.51 -12.83
CA VAL A 74 -8.51 -5.01 -11.55
C VAL A 74 -8.94 -6.47 -11.66
N ARG A 75 -9.67 -6.85 -12.72
CA ARG A 75 -10.08 -8.25 -12.95
C ARG A 75 -8.86 -9.15 -13.09
N ARG A 76 -7.90 -8.79 -13.95
CA ARG A 76 -6.68 -9.58 -14.15
C ARG A 76 -5.89 -9.73 -12.85
N HIS A 77 -5.76 -8.67 -12.08
CA HIS A 77 -5.09 -8.70 -10.79
C HIS A 77 -5.75 -9.69 -9.82
N HIS A 78 -7.07 -9.66 -9.69
CA HIS A 78 -7.79 -10.58 -8.81
C HIS A 78 -7.72 -12.03 -9.31
N ASP A 79 -7.77 -12.28 -10.62
CA ASP A 79 -7.56 -13.61 -11.19
C ASP A 79 -6.19 -14.17 -10.81
N ARG A 80 -5.13 -13.34 -10.89
CA ARG A 80 -3.80 -13.72 -10.44
C ARG A 80 -3.77 -13.99 -8.94
N LEU A 81 -4.37 -13.14 -8.11
CA LEU A 81 -4.40 -13.33 -6.66
C LEU A 81 -5.07 -14.64 -6.27
N LYS A 82 -6.19 -15.01 -6.91
CA LYS A 82 -6.92 -16.25 -6.62
C LYS A 82 -6.07 -17.50 -6.88
N ALA A 83 -5.08 -17.42 -7.76
CA ALA A 83 -4.14 -18.51 -8.05
C ALA A 83 -2.91 -18.57 -7.11
N THR A 84 -2.83 -17.71 -6.08
CA THR A 84 -1.73 -17.69 -5.11
C THR A 84 -2.18 -18.14 -3.72
N VAL A 85 -1.24 -18.17 -2.76
CA VAL A 85 -1.51 -18.44 -1.34
C VAL A 85 -2.53 -17.47 -0.71
N VAL A 86 -2.64 -16.23 -1.22
CA VAL A 86 -3.65 -15.27 -0.72
C VAL A 86 -5.04 -15.49 -1.32
N GLY A 87 -5.19 -16.43 -2.26
CA GLY A 87 -6.47 -16.77 -2.88
C GLY A 87 -7.53 -17.23 -1.87
N ALA A 88 -7.08 -17.79 -0.74
CA ALA A 88 -7.92 -18.19 0.40
C ALA A 88 -8.53 -17.00 1.16
N LEU A 89 -8.03 -15.77 0.96
CA LEU A 89 -8.63 -14.56 1.55
C LEU A 89 -9.90 -14.11 0.80
N PHE A 90 -10.14 -14.66 -0.38
CA PHE A 90 -11.28 -14.32 -1.22
C PHE A 90 -12.39 -15.37 -1.11
N PRO A 91 -13.67 -15.00 -1.31
CA PRO A 91 -14.77 -15.95 -1.37
C PRO A 91 -14.49 -17.09 -2.36
N ASP A 92 -14.89 -18.31 -2.00
CA ASP A 92 -14.82 -19.47 -2.90
C ASP A 92 -15.98 -19.52 -3.88
N ASP A 93 -17.13 -18.96 -3.50
CA ASP A 93 -18.26 -18.80 -4.42
C ASP A 93 -17.87 -17.84 -5.57
N PRO A 94 -17.89 -18.29 -6.84
CA PRO A 94 -17.43 -17.48 -7.97
C PRO A 94 -18.23 -16.19 -8.17
N ARG A 95 -19.52 -16.19 -7.80
CA ARG A 95 -20.37 -15.01 -7.92
C ARG A 95 -20.01 -13.97 -6.86
N MET A 96 -19.81 -14.39 -5.62
CA MET A 96 -19.35 -13.51 -4.54
C MET A 96 -17.96 -12.94 -4.83
N PHE A 97 -17.06 -13.76 -5.39
CA PHE A 97 -15.76 -13.29 -5.88
C PHE A 97 -15.92 -12.21 -6.96
N ALA A 98 -16.68 -12.48 -8.02
CA ALA A 98 -16.92 -11.53 -9.10
C ALA A 98 -17.52 -10.21 -8.58
N MET A 99 -18.47 -10.26 -7.63
CA MET A 99 -19.04 -9.06 -7.02
C MET A 99 -17.99 -8.24 -6.23
N ALA A 100 -17.05 -8.90 -5.55
CA ALA A 100 -15.96 -8.22 -4.85
C ALA A 100 -15.01 -7.54 -5.84
N VAL A 101 -14.70 -8.20 -6.96
CA VAL A 101 -13.85 -7.66 -8.04
C VAL A 101 -14.51 -6.44 -8.68
N GLU A 102 -15.80 -6.49 -9.01
CA GLU A 102 -16.50 -5.34 -9.61
C GLU A 102 -16.53 -4.15 -8.66
N LYS A 103 -16.76 -4.38 -7.38
CA LYS A 103 -16.69 -3.33 -6.35
C LYS A 103 -15.30 -2.72 -6.24
N ALA A 104 -14.24 -3.52 -6.32
CA ALA A 104 -12.87 -3.02 -6.34
C ALA A 104 -12.60 -2.21 -7.62
N ALA A 105 -13.17 -2.62 -8.75
CA ALA A 105 -13.03 -1.93 -10.02
C ALA A 105 -13.76 -0.58 -10.02
N ASP A 106 -14.95 -0.49 -9.44
CA ASP A 106 -15.68 0.76 -9.23
C ASP A 106 -14.84 1.75 -8.42
N PHE A 107 -14.21 1.28 -7.33
CA PHE A 107 -13.32 2.09 -6.50
C PHE A 107 -12.14 2.63 -7.31
N VAL A 108 -11.46 1.78 -8.07
CA VAL A 108 -10.29 2.16 -8.87
C VAL A 108 -10.67 3.18 -9.95
N VAL A 109 -11.78 2.97 -10.65
CA VAL A 109 -12.25 3.90 -11.70
C VAL A 109 -12.53 5.28 -11.11
N GLU A 110 -13.29 5.34 -10.01
CA GLU A 110 -13.60 6.62 -9.37
C GLU A 110 -12.34 7.29 -8.81
N ALA A 111 -11.47 6.53 -8.13
CA ALA A 111 -10.24 7.06 -7.54
C ALA A 111 -9.27 7.64 -8.58
N CYS A 112 -9.18 7.03 -9.77
CA CYS A 112 -8.37 7.53 -10.89
C CYS A 112 -8.98 8.74 -11.62
N GLY A 113 -10.15 9.23 -11.20
CA GLY A 113 -10.80 10.41 -11.77
C GLY A 113 -11.84 10.11 -12.86
N GLY A 114 -12.30 8.85 -12.95
CA GLY A 114 -13.43 8.46 -13.78
C GLY A 114 -14.78 8.83 -13.17
N PRO A 115 -15.89 8.30 -13.73
CA PRO A 115 -17.24 8.50 -13.18
C PRO A 115 -17.36 8.00 -11.73
N GLU A 116 -18.29 8.60 -10.97
CA GLU A 116 -18.62 8.17 -9.60
C GLU A 116 -19.38 6.83 -9.62
N LEU A 117 -18.63 5.72 -9.62
CA LEU A 117 -19.19 4.36 -9.65
C LEU A 117 -19.22 3.70 -8.27
N PHE A 118 -18.33 4.11 -7.37
CA PHE A 118 -18.18 3.49 -6.06
C PHE A 118 -19.02 4.20 -5.00
N THR A 119 -18.82 5.50 -4.84
CA THR A 119 -19.36 6.26 -3.70
C THR A 119 -20.89 6.25 -3.64
N PRO A 120 -21.64 6.43 -4.76
CA PRO A 120 -23.10 6.38 -4.73
C PRO A 120 -23.68 5.02 -4.32
N VAL A 121 -22.99 3.93 -4.67
CA VAL A 121 -23.47 2.55 -4.48
C VAL A 121 -22.99 1.95 -3.16
N HIS A 122 -21.75 2.24 -2.78
CA HIS A 122 -21.07 1.61 -1.65
C HIS A 122 -20.83 2.56 -0.48
N GLY A 123 -21.03 3.86 -0.65
CA GLY A 123 -20.76 4.90 0.34
C GLY A 123 -19.27 5.25 0.44
N PRO A 124 -18.85 5.92 1.53
CA PRO A 124 -17.52 6.51 1.65
C PRO A 124 -16.36 5.52 1.47
N MET A 125 -15.25 6.01 0.91
CA MET A 125 -14.01 5.27 0.61
C MET A 125 -13.15 4.94 1.87
N ARG A 126 -13.78 4.35 2.90
CA ARG A 126 -13.13 3.94 4.16
C ARG A 126 -12.44 2.57 4.02
N MET A 127 -11.46 2.46 3.13
CA MET A 127 -10.92 1.16 2.71
C MET A 127 -10.38 0.32 3.87
N ARG A 128 -9.57 0.88 4.78
CA ARG A 128 -9.04 0.12 5.92
C ARG A 128 -10.14 -0.55 6.75
N ILE A 129 -11.22 0.17 7.05
CA ILE A 129 -12.35 -0.37 7.83
C ILE A 129 -12.99 -1.55 7.10
N ARG A 130 -13.13 -1.45 5.78
CA ARG A 130 -13.69 -2.53 4.96
C ARG A 130 -12.81 -3.77 4.88
N HIS A 131 -11.51 -3.64 5.17
CA HIS A 131 -10.56 -4.75 5.18
C HIS A 131 -10.37 -5.39 6.57
N PHE A 132 -10.87 -4.78 7.66
CA PHE A 132 -10.80 -5.38 9.01
C PHE A 132 -11.33 -6.81 9.14
N PRO A 133 -12.38 -7.24 8.43
CA PRO A 133 -12.85 -8.63 8.50
C PRO A 133 -11.89 -9.65 7.87
N VAL A 134 -10.89 -9.19 7.11
CA VAL A 134 -9.92 -10.05 6.40
C VAL A 134 -8.59 -10.01 7.15
N SER A 135 -7.97 -11.17 7.38
CA SER A 135 -6.64 -11.26 7.99
C SER A 135 -5.57 -11.03 6.94
N ILE A 136 -5.06 -9.81 6.85
CA ILE A 136 -4.04 -9.39 5.89
C ILE A 136 -2.77 -9.09 6.67
N ASP A 137 -1.76 -9.92 6.50
CA ASP A 137 -0.42 -9.70 7.06
C ASP A 137 0.53 -9.03 6.06
N GLU A 138 1.77 -8.80 6.49
CA GLU A 138 2.81 -8.20 5.66
C GLU A 138 3.08 -9.04 4.40
N HIS A 139 3.13 -10.37 4.52
CA HIS A 139 3.39 -11.26 3.39
C HIS A 139 2.24 -11.23 2.36
N ALA A 140 0.98 -11.23 2.82
CA ALA A 140 -0.17 -11.12 1.94
C ALA A 140 -0.16 -9.82 1.13
N ARG A 141 0.30 -8.71 1.72
CA ARG A 141 0.53 -7.45 0.99
C ARG A 141 1.61 -7.60 -0.09
N GLU A 142 2.73 -8.26 0.21
CA GLU A 142 3.82 -8.44 -0.77
C GLU A 142 3.36 -9.26 -1.98
N VAL A 143 2.61 -10.34 -1.73
CA VAL A 143 1.97 -11.12 -2.81
C VAL A 143 0.98 -10.23 -3.59
N TRP A 144 0.17 -9.44 -2.89
CA TRP A 144 -0.78 -8.53 -3.52
C TRP A 144 -0.12 -7.55 -4.50
N LEU A 145 0.99 -6.93 -4.08
CA LEU A 145 1.76 -5.98 -4.90
C LEU A 145 2.48 -6.65 -6.06
N ARG A 146 3.05 -7.84 -5.85
CA ARG A 146 3.70 -8.62 -6.91
C ARG A 146 2.72 -8.95 -8.03
N GLU A 147 1.53 -9.45 -7.68
CA GLU A 147 0.52 -9.77 -8.69
C GLU A 147 -0.05 -8.52 -9.35
N LEU A 148 -0.11 -7.37 -8.66
CA LEU A 148 -0.50 -6.10 -9.27
C LEU A 148 0.52 -5.68 -10.34
N LEU A 149 1.81 -5.72 -10.00
CA LEU A 149 2.89 -5.34 -10.92
C LEU A 149 2.87 -6.20 -12.18
N ALA A 150 2.75 -7.53 -12.02
CA ALA A 150 2.66 -8.45 -13.15
C ALA A 150 1.39 -8.24 -14.00
N SER A 151 0.30 -7.77 -13.39
CA SER A 151 -0.94 -7.48 -14.12
C SER A 151 -0.81 -6.30 -15.07
N PHE A 152 0.13 -5.37 -14.85
CA PHE A 152 0.37 -4.28 -15.80
C PHE A 152 0.79 -4.81 -17.18
N ASP A 153 1.67 -5.82 -17.22
CA ASP A 153 2.12 -6.41 -18.48
C ASP A 153 1.03 -7.27 -19.12
N ASP A 154 0.30 -8.06 -18.32
CA ASP A 154 -0.77 -8.92 -18.83
C ASP A 154 -1.86 -8.16 -19.59
N VAL A 155 -2.20 -6.94 -19.15
CA VAL A 155 -3.25 -6.12 -19.77
C VAL A 155 -2.71 -5.02 -20.68
N GLY A 156 -1.39 -4.92 -20.85
CA GLY A 156 -0.76 -3.83 -21.59
C GLY A 156 -1.08 -2.45 -20.99
N PHE A 157 -1.05 -2.33 -19.66
CA PHE A 157 -1.37 -1.09 -18.96
C PHE A 157 -0.42 0.04 -19.42
N PRO A 158 -0.90 1.26 -19.72
CA PRO A 158 -0.07 2.26 -20.38
C PRO A 158 1.13 2.70 -19.53
N GLU A 159 2.34 2.55 -20.09
CA GLU A 159 3.60 2.88 -19.41
C GLU A 159 3.63 4.28 -18.78
N PRO A 160 3.11 5.36 -19.41
CA PRO A 160 3.18 6.71 -18.86
C PRO A 160 2.44 6.91 -17.52
N VAL A 161 1.57 5.97 -17.12
CA VAL A 161 0.78 6.07 -15.88
C VAL A 161 1.02 4.91 -14.91
N ARG A 162 1.90 3.95 -15.24
CA ARG A 162 2.22 2.81 -14.37
C ARG A 162 2.84 3.28 -13.05
N GLU A 163 3.82 4.17 -13.12
CA GLU A 163 4.48 4.71 -11.92
C GLU A 163 3.51 5.49 -11.03
N GLU A 164 2.66 6.33 -11.62
CA GLU A 164 1.66 7.10 -10.89
C GLU A 164 0.65 6.18 -10.17
N TYR A 165 0.13 5.16 -10.87
CA TYR A 165 -0.76 4.17 -10.28
C TYR A 165 -0.06 3.36 -9.17
N TRP A 166 1.19 2.97 -9.40
CA TRP A 166 1.99 2.22 -8.42
C TRP A 166 2.26 3.04 -7.16
N ASN A 167 2.66 4.29 -7.31
CA ASN A 167 2.95 5.21 -6.20
C ASN A 167 1.71 5.51 -5.35
N TRP A 168 0.51 5.31 -5.88
CA TRP A 168 -0.72 5.27 -5.09
C TRP A 168 -0.88 3.94 -4.34
N MET A 169 -0.90 2.81 -5.07
CA MET A 169 -1.26 1.51 -4.50
C MET A 169 -0.23 0.99 -3.49
N GLU A 170 1.06 1.21 -3.72
CA GLU A 170 2.12 0.71 -2.85
C GLU A 170 2.03 1.24 -1.41
N PRO A 171 1.98 2.56 -1.15
CA PRO A 171 1.84 3.07 0.20
C PRO A 171 0.41 2.91 0.73
N PHE A 172 -0.61 2.91 -0.14
CA PHE A 172 -2.00 2.72 0.28
C PHE A 172 -2.25 1.30 0.80
N SER A 173 -1.63 0.28 0.19
CA SER A 173 -1.75 -1.12 0.60
C SER A 173 -1.26 -1.39 2.03
N ILE A 174 -0.31 -0.61 2.55
CA ILE A 174 0.17 -0.70 3.94
C ILE A 174 -1.00 -0.47 4.92
N ARG A 175 -1.94 0.40 4.56
CA ARG A 175 -3.14 0.69 5.37
C ARG A 175 -4.12 -0.48 5.39
N MET A 176 -3.96 -1.48 4.54
CA MET A 176 -4.80 -2.68 4.50
C MET A 176 -4.25 -3.82 5.39
N ILE A 177 -3.03 -3.71 5.92
CA ILE A 177 -2.50 -4.71 6.87
C ILE A 177 -3.32 -4.64 8.16
N THR A 178 -3.95 -5.76 8.51
CA THR A 178 -4.81 -5.95 9.69
C THR A 178 -4.20 -6.88 10.73
N ARG A 179 -3.19 -7.68 10.34
CA ARG A 179 -2.45 -8.59 11.22
C ARG A 179 -0.96 -8.29 11.13
N ARG A 180 -0.32 -8.01 12.27
CA ARG A 180 1.15 -7.86 12.33
C ARG A 180 1.80 -9.18 12.69
N THR A 181 2.85 -9.55 11.97
CA THR A 181 3.65 -10.77 12.24
C THR A 181 5.10 -10.45 12.61
N THR A 182 5.52 -9.19 12.42
CA THR A 182 6.85 -8.68 12.76
C THR A 182 6.76 -7.27 13.37
N ARG A 183 7.79 -6.86 14.12
CA ARG A 183 7.96 -5.47 14.61
C ARG A 183 8.50 -4.53 13.55
N GLU A 184 9.15 -5.06 12.51
CA GLU A 184 9.68 -4.26 11.41
C GLU A 184 8.56 -3.56 10.66
N GLN A 185 8.79 -2.31 10.23
CA GLN A 185 7.82 -1.62 9.38
C GLN A 185 7.65 -2.35 8.04
N PRO A 186 6.45 -2.36 7.44
CA PRO A 186 6.23 -2.95 6.13
C PRO A 186 7.19 -2.39 5.08
N ARG A 187 7.78 -3.29 4.27
CA ARG A 187 8.80 -2.93 3.29
C ARG A 187 8.23 -1.99 2.23
N ARG A 188 9.05 -1.02 1.81
CA ARG A 188 8.71 -0.08 0.74
C ARG A 188 9.22 -0.58 -0.61
N HIS A 189 8.40 -0.45 -1.64
CA HIS A 189 8.70 -0.89 -3.00
C HIS A 189 8.55 0.28 -3.98
N PRO A 190 9.53 1.19 -4.10
CA PRO A 190 9.51 2.21 -5.14
C PRO A 190 9.30 1.58 -6.52
N TYR A 191 8.59 2.26 -7.43
CA TYR A 191 8.31 1.71 -8.77
C TYR A 191 9.62 1.31 -9.48
N ALA A 192 10.62 2.18 -9.41
CA ALA A 192 11.99 1.86 -9.79
C ALA A 192 12.53 0.70 -8.94
N GLY A 193 12.68 -0.48 -9.54
CA GLY A 193 13.18 -1.67 -8.88
C GLY A 193 12.13 -2.49 -8.10
N ALA A 194 10.84 -2.16 -8.22
CA ALA A 194 9.75 -2.89 -7.56
C ALA A 194 9.83 -4.40 -7.79
N ALA A 195 10.06 -4.83 -9.03
CA ALA A 195 10.16 -6.25 -9.40
C ALA A 195 11.28 -6.97 -8.61
N ALA A 196 12.46 -6.37 -8.53
CA ALA A 196 13.59 -6.93 -7.79
C ALA A 196 13.31 -6.99 -6.28
N SER A 197 12.72 -5.92 -5.73
CA SER A 197 12.40 -5.84 -4.30
C SER A 197 11.32 -6.85 -3.87
N LEU A 198 10.31 -7.07 -4.72
CA LEU A 198 9.23 -8.04 -4.46
C LEU A 198 9.69 -9.49 -4.63
N ALA A 199 10.61 -9.77 -5.56
CA ALA A 199 11.22 -11.09 -5.70
C ALA A 199 11.99 -11.50 -4.42
N GLN A 200 12.69 -10.55 -3.79
CA GLN A 200 13.40 -10.80 -2.52
C GLN A 200 12.45 -10.94 -1.32
N ALA A 201 11.32 -10.24 -1.32
CA ALA A 201 10.36 -10.29 -0.22
C ALA A 201 9.55 -11.60 -0.18
N THR A 202 9.25 -12.16 -1.36
CA THR A 202 8.38 -13.33 -1.47
C THR A 202 9.12 -14.67 -1.41
N THR A 203 10.44 -14.68 -1.60
CA THR A 203 11.31 -15.85 -1.39
C THR A 203 11.69 -16.08 0.07
N ALA A 204 11.64 -15.04 0.91
CA ALA A 204 12.01 -15.11 2.32
C ALA A 204 10.95 -15.77 3.23
N VAL A 205 9.71 -15.85 2.76
CA VAL A 205 8.59 -16.52 3.44
C VAL A 205 8.24 -17.72 2.57
N GLY A 206 8.99 -18.80 2.75
CA GLY A 206 9.02 -19.93 1.82
C GLY A 206 7.64 -20.57 1.59
N ASP A 207 7.45 -21.00 0.33
CA ASP A 207 6.60 -22.12 -0.05
C ASP A 207 7.05 -23.39 0.69
N ALA A 208 6.62 -23.53 1.94
CA ALA A 208 6.78 -24.72 2.77
C ALA A 208 5.42 -25.26 3.20
#